data_AF-A0A522QJ40-F1
#
_entry.id   AF-A0A522QJ40-F1
#
_cell.length_a   1.000
_cell.length_b   1.000
_cell.length_c   1.000
_cell.angle_alpha   90.00
_cell.angle_beta   90.00
_cell.angle_gamma   90.00
#
_symmetry.space_group_name_H-M   'P 1'
#
loop_
_entity.id
_entity.type
_entity.pdbx_description
1 polymer ?
#
loop_
_entity_poly.entity_id
_entity_poly.type
_entity_poly.pdbx_seq_one_letter_code
_entity_poly.pdbx_strand_id
1 'polypeptide(L)'
;MSADERSTDAATCDAAQLPVTRAVRQQVREAMLASPKTLPAGATVADARAFFANPKVVSAVLVEGTAFAGLLDRVDLPEAAPPSAPAVSFAR
;
A
#
# COMPACT_ATOMS: atom_id res chain seq x y z
N MET A 1 -29.63 24.46 14.62
CA MET A 1 -29.31 25.19 13.38
C MET A 1 -27.87 25.66 13.54
N SER A 2 -26.86 25.19 12.84
CA SER A 2 -26.75 24.56 11.51
C SER A 2 -25.55 23.59 11.56
N ALA A 3 -25.70 22.33 11.16
CA ALA A 3 -25.34 21.82 9.83
C ALA A 3 -23.86 22.07 9.50
N ASP A 4 -22.99 21.15 9.95
CA ASP A 4 -21.62 21.05 9.46
C ASP A 4 -21.66 20.17 8.19
N GLU A 5 -21.56 20.84 7.05
CA GLU A 5 -21.56 20.25 5.72
C GLU A 5 -20.33 19.36 5.53
N ARG A 6 -20.49 18.06 5.78
CA ARG A 6 -19.56 17.04 5.30
C ARG A 6 -19.63 16.99 3.78
N SER A 7 -18.75 17.77 3.16
CA SER A 7 -18.45 17.75 1.73
C SER A 7 -18.18 16.32 1.26
N THR A 8 -19.01 15.88 0.33
CA THR A 8 -19.03 14.57 -0.32
C THR A 8 -17.86 14.46 -1.30
N ASP A 9 -16.80 13.74 -0.92
CA ASP A 9 -15.71 13.37 -1.83
C ASP A 9 -15.87 11.91 -2.26
N ALA A 10 -15.76 11.63 -3.56
CA ALA A 10 -16.11 10.36 -4.22
C ALA A 10 -15.14 9.19 -3.94
N ALA A 11 -14.49 9.19 -2.76
CA ALA A 11 -13.51 8.21 -2.32
C ALA A 11 -13.86 7.61 -0.96
N THR A 12 -15.15 7.41 -0.69
CA THR A 12 -15.59 6.67 0.49
C THR A 12 -15.22 5.20 0.29
N CYS A 13 -14.21 4.72 1.01
CA CYS A 13 -14.04 3.28 1.19
C CYS A 13 -15.31 2.75 1.87
N ASP A 14 -16.18 2.06 1.12
CA ASP A 14 -17.47 1.53 1.58
C ASP A 14 -17.36 0.63 2.82
N ALA A 15 -16.16 0.13 3.11
CA ALA A 15 -15.85 -0.67 4.29
C ALA A 15 -14.58 -0.18 4.99
N ALA A 16 -14.47 1.14 5.26
CA ALA A 16 -13.34 1.70 6.01
C ALA A 16 -13.11 1.01 7.37
N GLN A 17 -14.17 0.43 7.96
CA GLN A 17 -14.11 -0.43 9.13
C GLN A 17 -15.04 -1.64 8.96
N LEU A 18 -14.56 -2.83 9.28
CA LEU A 18 -15.36 -4.06 9.30
C LEU A 18 -15.67 -4.46 10.74
N PRO A 19 -16.94 -4.53 11.18
CA PRO A 19 -17.27 -5.01 12.51
C PRO A 19 -16.86 -6.48 12.64
N VAL A 20 -16.31 -6.85 13.79
CA VAL A 20 -15.73 -8.19 14.03
C VAL A 20 -16.71 -9.31 13.64
N THR A 21 -17.99 -9.15 13.97
CA THR A 21 -19.06 -10.10 13.64
C THR A 21 -19.24 -10.36 12.13
N ARG A 22 -18.98 -9.35 11.28
CA ARG A 22 -18.96 -9.49 9.82
C ARG A 22 -17.62 -10.05 9.34
N ALA A 23 -16.51 -9.59 9.93
CA ALA A 23 -15.17 -10.02 9.56
C ALA A 23 -14.95 -11.53 9.78
N VAL A 24 -15.51 -12.14 10.83
CA VAL A 24 -15.34 -13.58 11.11
C VAL A 24 -15.89 -14.47 9.99
N ARG A 25 -16.85 -13.97 9.19
CA ARG A 25 -17.46 -14.72 8.08
C ARG A 25 -16.92 -14.35 6.71
N GLN A 26 -16.19 -13.24 6.60
CA GLN A 26 -15.66 -12.74 5.33
C GLN A 26 -14.29 -13.35 5.07
N GLN A 27 -14.10 -13.91 3.88
CA GLN A 27 -12.83 -14.52 3.51
C GLN A 27 -11.85 -13.45 3.04
N VAL A 28 -10.54 -13.67 3.21
CA VAL A 28 -9.52 -12.69 2.79
C VAL A 28 -9.68 -12.32 1.31
N ARG A 29 -9.96 -13.30 0.44
CA ARG A 29 -10.19 -13.06 -1.00
C ARG A 29 -11.35 -12.09 -1.30
N GLU A 30 -12.30 -11.94 -0.36
CA GLU A 30 -13.48 -11.09 -0.50
C GLU A 30 -13.22 -9.66 -0.01
N ALA A 31 -12.09 -9.41 0.65
CA ALA A 31 -11.70 -8.10 1.18
C ALA A 31 -10.38 -7.58 0.59
N MET A 32 -9.51 -8.46 0.09
CA MET A 32 -8.21 -8.08 -0.47
C MET A 32 -8.34 -7.36 -1.80
N LEU A 33 -7.35 -6.52 -2.10
CA LEU A 33 -7.13 -6.03 -3.46
C LEU A 33 -6.73 -7.21 -4.36
N ALA A 34 -7.53 -7.51 -5.37
CA ALA A 34 -7.27 -8.63 -6.28
C ALA A 34 -5.98 -8.43 -7.10
N SER A 35 -5.68 -7.18 -7.46
CA SER A 35 -4.51 -6.80 -8.27
C SER A 35 -3.81 -5.62 -7.62
N PRO A 36 -2.98 -5.84 -6.57
CA PRO A 36 -2.22 -4.77 -5.94
C PRO A 36 -1.19 -4.19 -6.93
N LYS A 37 -0.84 -2.92 -6.73
CA LYS A 37 0.30 -2.33 -7.44
C LYS A 37 1.59 -2.97 -6.93
N THR A 38 2.51 -3.24 -7.85
CA THR A 38 3.79 -3.87 -7.55
C THR A 38 4.96 -3.03 -8.07
N LEU A 39 6.15 -3.30 -7.56
CA LEU A 39 7.42 -2.86 -8.11
C LEU A 39 8.28 -4.08 -8.45
N PRO A 40 9.15 -3.99 -9.47
CA PRO A 40 10.13 -5.06 -9.72
C PRO A 40 11.11 -5.18 -8.55
N ALA A 41 11.63 -6.38 -8.30
CA ALA A 41 12.61 -6.63 -7.22
C ALA A 41 13.91 -5.82 -7.40
N GLY A 42 14.27 -5.50 -8.65
CA GLY A 42 15.39 -4.61 -8.99
C GLY A 42 15.09 -3.11 -8.86
N ALA A 43 13.92 -2.71 -8.36
CA ALA A 43 13.58 -1.30 -8.16
C ALA A 43 14.52 -0.62 -7.15
N THR A 44 14.79 0.66 -7.39
CA THR A 44 15.63 1.48 -6.53
C THR A 44 14.80 2.18 -5.45
N VAL A 45 15.49 2.74 -4.45
CA VAL A 45 14.88 3.65 -3.46
C VAL A 45 14.18 4.84 -4.14
N ALA A 46 14.73 5.38 -5.22
CA ALA A 46 14.09 6.46 -5.99
C ALA A 46 12.74 6.01 -6.57
N ASP A 47 12.69 4.81 -7.15
CA ASP A 47 11.44 4.24 -7.69
C ASP A 47 10.41 4.02 -6.58
N ALA A 48 10.84 3.50 -5.43
CA ALA A 48 9.96 3.33 -4.26
C ALA A 48 9.41 4.68 -3.76
N ARG A 49 10.23 5.73 -3.71
CA ARG A 49 9.76 7.09 -3.34
C ARG A 49 8.74 7.62 -4.35
N ALA A 50 8.98 7.44 -5.64
CA ALA A 50 8.02 7.83 -6.68
C ALA A 50 6.71 7.03 -6.57
N PHE A 51 6.80 5.74 -6.27
CA PHE A 51 5.65 4.86 -6.04
C PHE A 51 4.81 5.33 -4.83
N PHE A 52 5.48 5.74 -3.75
CA PHE A 52 4.85 6.28 -2.55
C PHE A 52 4.42 7.75 -2.63
N ALA A 53 4.75 8.46 -3.71
CA ALA A 53 4.25 9.82 -3.95
C ALA A 53 2.71 9.86 -4.02
N ASN A 54 2.06 8.73 -4.35
CA ASN A 54 0.64 8.56 -4.11
C ASN A 54 0.38 8.26 -2.62
N PRO A 55 -0.25 9.18 -1.87
CA PRO A 55 -0.44 9.02 -0.43
C PRO A 55 -1.29 7.80 -0.06
N LYS A 56 -2.11 7.28 -0.98
CA LYS A 56 -2.96 6.09 -0.77
C LYS A 56 -2.18 4.77 -0.80
N VAL A 57 -0.92 4.78 -1.27
CA VAL A 57 -0.09 3.58 -1.37
C VAL A 57 0.82 3.49 -0.16
N VAL A 58 0.48 2.65 0.81
CA VAL A 58 1.24 2.53 2.07
C VAL A 58 2.31 1.44 2.04
N SER A 59 2.14 0.46 1.16
CA SER A 59 3.06 -0.67 0.99
C SER A 59 3.28 -0.95 -0.50
N ALA A 60 4.49 -1.39 -0.85
CA ALA A 60 4.88 -1.83 -2.18
C ALA A 60 5.22 -3.31 -2.16
N VAL A 61 4.51 -4.11 -2.95
CA VAL A 61 4.84 -5.52 -3.16
C VAL A 61 5.95 -5.59 -4.21
N LEU A 62 7.10 -6.14 -3.83
CA LEU A 62 8.23 -6.36 -4.72
C LEU A 62 8.10 -7.73 -5.39
N VAL A 63 8.27 -7.78 -6.71
CA VAL A 63 8.14 -9.01 -7.49
C VAL A 63 9.32 -9.25 -8.42
N GLU A 64 9.77 -10.50 -8.51
CA GLU A 64 10.71 -10.98 -9.52
C GLU A 64 9.93 -11.87 -10.50
N GLY A 65 9.54 -11.30 -11.64
CA GLY A 65 8.57 -11.93 -12.53
C GLY A 65 7.23 -12.19 -11.82
N THR A 66 6.91 -13.46 -11.59
CA THR A 66 5.70 -13.89 -10.86
C THR A 66 5.97 -14.25 -9.40
N ALA A 67 7.22 -14.20 -8.95
CA ALA A 67 7.60 -14.55 -7.59
C ALA A 67 7.53 -13.32 -6.67
N PHE A 68 7.05 -13.53 -5.46
CA PHE A 68 7.13 -12.53 -4.39
C PHE A 68 8.58 -12.38 -3.92
N ALA A 69 9.09 -11.16 -3.93
CA ALA A 69 10.46 -10.83 -3.53
C ALA A 69 10.55 -10.07 -2.21
N GLY A 70 9.43 -9.50 -1.73
CA GLY A 70 9.37 -8.82 -0.45
C GLY A 70 8.22 -7.81 -0.35
N LEU A 71 7.95 -7.34 0.86
CA LEU A 71 7.02 -6.25 1.11
C LEU A 71 7.77 -5.06 1.72
N LEU A 72 7.73 -3.91 1.04
CA LEU A 72 8.28 -2.67 1.53
C LEU A 72 7.17 -1.74 2.02
N ASP A 73 7.12 -1.47 3.31
CA ASP A 73 6.24 -0.45 3.87
C ASP A 73 6.86 0.94 3.75
N ARG A 74 6.05 1.98 3.51
CA ARG A 74 6.54 3.36 3.38
C ARG A 74 7.35 3.81 4.60
N VAL A 75 6.97 3.34 5.79
CA VAL A 75 7.62 3.69 7.06
C VAL A 75 8.98 3.02 7.25
N ASP A 76 9.22 1.91 6.54
CA ASP A 76 10.45 1.14 6.62
C ASP A 76 11.54 1.69 5.66
N LEU A 77 11.21 2.66 4.80
CA LEU A 77 12.16 3.30 3.87
C LEU A 77 12.78 4.57 4.49
N PRO A 78 14.07 4.56 4.90
CA PRO A 78 14.70 5.70 5.56
C PRO A 78 14.85 6.88 4.61
N GLU A 79 14.66 8.11 5.09
CA GLU A 79 14.88 9.33 4.28
C GLU A 79 16.34 9.45 3.79
N ALA A 80 17.30 9.03 4.62
CA ALA A 80 18.72 9.05 4.30
C ALA A 80 19.19 7.93 3.35
N ALA A 81 18.30 7.01 2.94
CA ALA A 81 18.68 5.92 2.05
C ALA A 81 19.10 6.47 0.66
N PRO A 82 20.24 6.02 0.09
CA PRO A 82 20.71 6.48 -1.21
C PRO A 82 19.67 6.20 -2.30
N PRO A 83 19.38 7.14 -3.22
CA PRO A 83 18.36 6.95 -4.24
C PRO A 83 18.59 5.73 -5.15
N SER A 84 19.85 5.38 -5.41
CA SER A 84 20.26 4.24 -6.25
C SER A 84 20.34 2.91 -5.49
N ALA A 85 20.15 2.91 -4.17
CA ALA A 85 20.17 1.66 -3.41
C ALA A 85 18.99 0.75 -3.82
N PRO A 86 19.17 -0.57 -3.78
CA PRO A 86 18.09 -1.51 -4.06
C PRO A 86 16.99 -1.42 -2.99
N ALA A 87 15.73 -1.26 -3.42
CA ALA A 87 14.58 -1.12 -2.51
C ALA A 87 14.34 -2.41 -1.69
N VAL A 88 14.66 -3.57 -2.26
CA VAL A 88 14.49 -4.88 -1.59
C VAL A 88 15.31 -5.00 -0.30
N SER A 89 16.39 -4.24 -0.14
CA SER A 89 17.18 -4.22 1.11
C SER A 89 16.43 -3.67 2.32
N PHE A 90 15.28 -3.02 2.10
CA PHE A 90 14.42 -2.46 3.14
C PHE A 90 13.08 -3.23 3.27
N ALA A 91 12.89 -4.29 2.48
CA ALA A 91 11.68 -5.10 2.48
C ALA A 91 11.77 -6.27 3.49
N ARG A 92 10.59 -6.78 3.90
CA ARG A 92 10.42 -7.98 4.73
C ARG A 92 9.94 -9.17 3.92
#